data_AF-A0A0G0KCQ3-F1
#
_entry.id   AF-A0A0G0KCQ3-F1
#
_cell.length_a   1.000
_cell.length_b   1.000
_cell.length_c   1.000
_cell.angle_alpha   90.00
_cell.angle_beta   90.00
_cell.angle_gamma   90.00
#
_symmetry.space_group_name_H-M   'P 1'
#
loop_
_entity.id
_entity.type
_entity.pdbx_description
1 polymer ?
#
loop_
_entity_poly.entity_id
_entity_poly.type
_entity_poly.pdbx_seq_one_letter_code
_entity_poly.pdbx_strand_id
1 'polypeptide(L)'
;MCPGFGVPLISKQPVSEFVKKEKREFLPFEEFQKEVKALYPKKGDVKKWYTKERKNHTNWPAAPNRTYKDRGWTSWPELVGKNKE
;
A
#
# COMPACT_ATOMS: atom_id res chain seq x y z
N MET A 1 -49.10 10.39 1.68
CA MET A 1 -48.85 10.54 0.24
C MET A 1 -47.40 10.97 0.04
N CYS A 2 -46.63 10.14 -0.67
CA CYS A 2 -45.30 10.33 -1.28
C CYS A 2 -44.09 10.53 -0.34
N PRO A 3 -42.94 9.91 -0.66
CA PRO A 3 -42.17 9.12 0.29
C PRO A 3 -40.78 9.68 0.58
N GLY A 4 -40.13 9.10 1.60
CA GLY A 4 -38.76 9.41 1.99
C GLY A 4 -37.75 9.33 0.83
N PHE A 5 -36.89 10.34 0.76
CA PHE A 5 -35.59 10.32 0.12
C PHE A 5 -34.61 10.64 1.26
N GLY A 6 -33.99 9.66 1.90
CA GLY A 6 -33.02 8.80 1.23
C GLY A 6 -31.67 9.51 1.32
N VAL A 7 -31.01 9.34 2.46
CA VAL A 7 -29.64 9.81 2.72
C VAL A 7 -28.75 9.44 1.52
N PRO A 8 -27.95 10.36 0.96
CA PRO A 8 -26.92 9.96 0.01
C PRO A 8 -25.83 9.24 0.80
N LEU A 9 -26.01 7.92 0.92
CA LEU A 9 -24.98 6.96 1.26
C LEU A 9 -23.93 7.00 0.15
N ILE A 10 -22.99 7.94 0.24
CA ILE A 10 -21.76 7.89 -0.56
C ILE A 10 -20.82 6.92 0.16
N SER A 11 -21.26 5.67 0.26
CA SER A 11 -20.38 4.53 0.47
C SER A 11 -19.78 4.19 -0.88
N LYS A 12 -18.72 4.91 -1.22
CA LYS A 12 -17.77 4.51 -2.25
C LYS A 12 -16.47 4.28 -1.47
N GLN A 13 -15.97 3.07 -1.23
CA GLN A 13 -16.10 1.79 -1.94
C GLN A 13 -15.62 0.71 -0.96
N PRO A 14 -16.24 -0.47 -0.83
CA PRO A 14 -15.44 -1.65 -0.51
C PRO A 14 -14.64 -1.94 -1.77
N VAL A 15 -13.36 -1.56 -1.79
CA VAL A 15 -12.47 -2.02 -2.84
C VAL A 15 -12.41 -3.54 -2.74
N SER A 16 -13.21 -4.16 -3.59
CA SER A 16 -13.19 -5.56 -3.92
C SER A 16 -11.82 -5.88 -4.50
N GLU A 17 -11.04 -6.71 -3.81
CA GLU A 17 -10.28 -7.73 -4.51
C GLU A 17 -10.01 -8.92 -3.58
N PHE A 18 -10.92 -9.89 -3.67
CA PHE A 18 -10.63 -11.28 -3.36
C PHE A 18 -9.59 -11.79 -4.38
N VAL A 19 -8.31 -11.51 -4.15
CA VAL A 19 -7.23 -12.23 -4.84
C VAL A 19 -6.59 -13.18 -3.84
N LYS A 20 -7.18 -14.38 -3.81
CA LYS A 20 -6.59 -15.57 -3.22
C LYS A 20 -5.36 -15.95 -4.05
N LYS A 21 -4.17 -15.66 -3.53
CA LYS A 21 -2.95 -16.34 -3.97
C LYS A 21 -2.00 -16.46 -2.79
N GLU A 22 -2.06 -17.63 -2.17
CA GLU A 22 -1.16 -18.11 -1.13
C GLU A 22 0.29 -17.93 -1.59
N LYS A 23 1.05 -17.06 -0.89
CA LYS A 23 2.51 -16.88 -1.03
C LYS A 23 3.01 -15.89 0.04
N ARG A 24 3.27 -16.42 1.25
CA ARG A 24 3.76 -15.71 2.45
C ARG A 24 2.79 -14.59 2.89
N GLU A 25 2.35 -14.64 4.13
CA GLU A 25 1.45 -13.62 4.70
C GLU A 25 2.21 -12.31 4.87
N PHE A 26 2.33 -11.55 3.78
CA PHE A 26 2.76 -10.16 3.80
C PHE A 26 1.54 -9.27 4.03
N LEU A 27 1.77 -8.15 4.72
CA LEU A 27 0.76 -7.13 4.97
C LEU A 27 0.09 -6.68 3.65
N PRO A 28 -1.17 -6.23 3.66
CA PRO A 28 -1.77 -5.64 2.47
C PRO A 28 -0.97 -4.42 1.99
N PHE A 29 -1.01 -4.13 0.69
CA PHE A 29 -0.19 -3.06 0.08
C PHE A 29 -0.40 -1.72 0.78
N GLU A 30 -1.63 -1.39 1.16
CA GLU A 30 -1.97 -0.14 1.85
C GLU A 30 -1.28 -0.02 3.21
N GLU A 31 -1.33 -1.07 4.05
CA GLU A 31 -0.68 -1.08 5.37
C GLU A 31 0.85 -1.05 5.22
N PHE A 32 1.40 -1.86 4.32
CA PHE A 32 2.83 -1.85 4.01
C PHE A 32 3.28 -0.46 3.53
N GLN A 33 2.51 0.18 2.66
CA GLN A 33 2.79 1.52 2.16
C GLN A 33 2.74 2.55 3.29
N LYS A 34 1.79 2.42 4.22
CA LYS A 34 1.64 3.29 5.39
C LYS A 34 2.83 3.17 6.34
N GLU A 35 3.28 1.94 6.65
CA GLU A 35 4.47 1.70 7.46
C GLU A 35 5.74 2.27 6.80
N VAL A 36 5.93 1.98 5.51
CA VAL A 36 7.05 2.50 4.73
C VAL A 36 7.04 4.02 4.72
N LYS A 37 5.89 4.67 4.50
CA LYS A 37 5.74 6.13 4.54
C LYS A 37 6.04 6.73 5.91
N ALA A 38 5.64 6.06 6.99
CA ALA A 38 5.87 6.51 8.36
C ALA A 38 7.35 6.41 8.76
N LEU A 39 8.03 5.34 8.34
CA LEU A 39 9.43 5.09 8.67
C LEU A 39 10.41 5.82 7.73
N TYR A 40 10.00 6.08 6.48
CA TYR A 40 10.90 6.66 5.48
C TYR A 40 11.19 8.13 5.78
N PRO A 41 12.45 8.56 5.94
CA PRO A 41 12.81 9.94 6.30
C PRO A 41 12.65 10.95 5.15
N LYS A 42 11.87 10.62 4.10
CA LYS A 42 11.66 11.39 2.84
C LYS A 42 12.95 11.84 2.13
N LYS A 43 14.10 11.34 2.54
CA LYS A 43 15.44 11.81 2.13
C LYS A 43 16.26 10.67 1.54
N GLY A 44 16.79 10.89 0.34
CA GLY A 44 17.68 9.95 -0.35
C GLY A 44 16.99 8.94 -1.28
N ASP A 45 17.70 7.83 -1.50
CA ASP A 45 17.29 6.68 -2.33
C ASP A 45 16.38 5.73 -1.54
N VAL A 46 15.09 5.67 -1.91
CA VAL A 46 14.10 4.77 -1.28
C VAL A 46 14.58 3.33 -1.27
N LYS A 47 15.11 2.84 -2.40
CA LYS A 47 15.58 1.45 -2.55
C LYS A 47 16.74 1.13 -1.60
N LYS A 48 17.71 2.03 -1.44
CA LYS A 48 18.86 1.83 -0.54
C LYS A 48 18.42 1.81 0.92
N TRP A 49 17.58 2.76 1.31
CA TRP A 49 17.01 2.80 2.67
C TRP A 49 16.17 1.54 2.94
N TYR A 50 15.27 1.18 2.03
CA TYR A 50 14.40 0.01 2.16
C TYR A 50 15.20 -1.29 2.30
N THR A 51 16.31 -1.43 1.57
CA THR A 51 17.16 -2.62 1.66
C THR A 51 17.82 -2.76 3.04
N LYS A 52 18.12 -1.64 3.71
CA LYS A 52 18.61 -1.61 5.08
C LYS A 52 17.48 -1.90 6.06
N GLU A 53 16.36 -1.18 5.93
CA GLU A 53 15.23 -1.25 6.86
C GLU A 53 14.56 -2.63 6.84
N ARG A 54 14.34 -3.22 5.65
CA ARG A 54 13.79 -4.57 5.49
C ARG A 54 14.54 -5.63 6.31
N LYS A 55 15.83 -5.44 6.62
CA LYS A 55 16.56 -6.39 7.47
C LYS A 55 16.02 -6.44 8.91
N ASN A 56 15.42 -5.35 9.38
CA ASN A 56 14.74 -5.26 10.67
C ASN A 56 13.29 -5.75 10.60
N HIS A 57 12.70 -5.81 9.41
CA HIS A 57 11.28 -6.14 9.20
C HIS A 57 11.12 -7.43 8.40
N THR A 58 10.91 -8.57 9.07
CA THR A 58 10.69 -9.87 8.41
C THR A 58 9.40 -9.89 7.57
N ASN A 59 8.43 -9.05 7.93
CA ASN A 59 7.14 -8.90 7.26
C ASN A 59 7.24 -8.07 5.97
N TRP A 60 8.42 -7.55 5.64
CA TRP A 60 8.63 -6.74 4.45
C TRP A 60 9.16 -7.59 3.28
N PRO A 61 8.49 -7.58 2.12
CA PRO A 61 8.92 -8.38 0.99
C PRO A 61 10.28 -7.92 0.45
N ALA A 62 11.12 -8.87 0.05
CA ALA A 62 12.40 -8.56 -0.61
C ALA A 62 12.24 -7.77 -1.91
N ALA A 63 11.18 -8.08 -2.65
CA ALA A 63 10.84 -7.44 -3.92
C ALA A 63 9.37 -7.00 -3.88
N PRO A 64 9.06 -5.82 -3.29
CA PRO A 64 7.68 -5.36 -3.18
C PRO A 64 7.03 -5.15 -4.55
N ASN A 65 7.81 -4.76 -5.58
CA ASN A 65 7.34 -4.70 -6.97
C ASN A 65 6.71 -6.02 -7.45
N ARG A 66 7.26 -7.17 -7.03
CA ARG A 66 6.78 -8.50 -7.45
C ARG A 66 5.68 -9.02 -6.54
N THR A 67 5.73 -8.71 -5.24
CA THR A 67 4.69 -9.09 -4.28
C THR A 67 3.39 -8.32 -4.49
N TYR A 68 3.49 -7.02 -4.78
CA TYR A 68 2.35 -6.12 -4.92
C TYR A 68 2.09 -5.71 -6.36
N LYS A 69 2.71 -6.37 -7.35
CA LYS A 69 2.53 -6.06 -8.79
C LYS A 69 1.06 -5.93 -9.20
N ASP A 70 0.25 -6.85 -8.69
CA ASP A 70 -1.18 -6.96 -8.96
C ASP A 70 -2.03 -6.17 -7.95
N ARG A 71 -1.42 -5.71 -6.86
CA ARG A 71 -2.10 -5.08 -5.70
C ARG A 71 -1.94 -3.55 -5.69
N GLY A 72 -1.70 -2.94 -6.84
CA GLY A 72 -1.52 -1.48 -6.95
C GLY A 72 -0.08 -0.96 -6.78
N TRP A 73 0.94 -1.82 -6.94
CA TRP A 73 2.31 -1.33 -7.00
C TRP A 73 2.60 -0.57 -8.31
N THR A 74 2.93 0.71 -8.19
CA THR A 74 3.41 1.51 -9.33
C THR A 74 4.93 1.61 -9.37
N SER A 75 5.55 2.18 -8.33
CA SER A 75 6.97 2.53 -8.32
C SER A 75 7.51 2.86 -6.93
N TRP A 76 8.84 2.75 -6.75
CA TRP A 76 9.53 3.09 -5.50
C TRP A 76 9.28 4.52 -4.96
N PRO A 77 9.35 5.59 -5.77
CA PRO A 77 9.00 6.93 -5.29
C PRO A 77 7.53 7.04 -4.85
N GLU A 78 6.61 6.39 -5.54
CA GLU A 78 5.18 6.40 -5.21
C GLU A 78 4.87 5.64 -3.91
N LEU A 79 5.63 4.58 -3.64
CA LEU A 79 5.54 3.82 -2.38
C LEU A 79 5.69 4.74 -1.17
N VAL A 80 6.71 5.61 -1.16
CA VAL A 80 6.95 6.55 -0.05
C VAL A 80 6.17 7.85 -0.18
N GLY A 81 5.28 7.97 -1.17
CA GLY A 81 4.53 9.19 -1.43
C GLY A 81 5.42 10.37 -1.80
N LYS A 82 6.51 10.16 -2.56
CA LYS A 82 7.21 11.24 -3.26
C LYS A 82 6.34 11.73 -4.42
N ASN A 83 5.23 12.39 -4.10
CA ASN A 83 4.59 13.28 -5.05
C ASN A 83 5.37 14.59 -4.99
N LYS A 84 5.98 14.97 -6.11
CA LYS A 84 6.55 16.31 -6.26
C LYS A 84 5.36 17.26 -6.25
N GLU A 85 5.21 18.02 -5.17
CA GLU A 85 4.60 19.34 -5.24
C GLU A 85 5.67 20.32 -5.74
#